data_AF-A0A0H3JQ94-F1
#
_entry.id   AF-A0A0H3JQ94-F1
#
_cell.length_a   1.000
_cell.length_b   1.000
_cell.length_c   1.000
_cell.angle_alpha   90.00
_cell.angle_beta   90.00
_cell.angle_gamma   90.00
#
_symmetry.space_group_name_H-M   'P 1'
#
loop_
_entity.id
_entity.type
_entity.pdbx_description
1 polymer ?
#
loop_
_entity_poly.entity_id
_entity_poly.type
_entity_poly.pdbx_seq_one_letter_code
_entity_poly.pdbx_strand_id
1 'polypeptide(L)'
;MNMHILYNLRTKHNLEIDELAQQLNEKYGTKYEAHQIWEWENHHHEPKFKDAMHLADFFDAPYEMFLESKVKEYQKHLEEVDIRMDK
;
A
#
# COMPACT_ATOMS: atom_id res chain seq x y z
N MET A 1 -1.00 -15.07 -10.08
CA MET A 1 -0.99 -14.73 -8.64
C MET A 1 -0.80 -13.22 -8.60
N ASN A 2 -1.83 -12.43 -8.29
CA ASN A 2 -1.65 -10.98 -8.12
C ASN A 2 -0.99 -10.77 -6.77
N MET A 3 0.34 -10.75 -6.76
CA MET A 3 1.12 -10.37 -5.58
C MET A 3 0.97 -8.87 -5.39
N HIS A 4 0.59 -8.44 -4.19
CA HIS A 4 0.41 -7.03 -3.83
C HIS A 4 1.68 -6.22 -4.14
N ILE A 5 1.54 -4.94 -4.48
CA ILE A 5 2.70 -4.11 -4.87
C ILE A 5 3.79 -4.06 -3.78
N LEU A 6 3.37 -4.07 -2.51
CA LEU A 6 4.28 -4.06 -1.36
C LEU A 6 5.24 -5.25 -1.37
N TYR A 7 4.73 -6.44 -1.68
CA TYR A 7 5.54 -7.66 -1.78
C TYR A 7 6.59 -7.53 -2.89
N ASN A 8 6.18 -7.02 -4.05
CA ASN A 8 7.08 -6.85 -5.19
C ASN A 8 8.19 -5.82 -4.89
N LEU A 9 7.84 -4.71 -4.22
CA LEU A 9 8.82 -3.69 -3.84
C LEU A 9 9.78 -4.21 -2.76
N ARG A 10 9.28 -4.86 -1.72
CA ARG A 10 10.12 -5.44 -0.67
C ARG A 10 11.11 -6.47 -1.22
N THR A 11 10.63 -7.41 -2.02
CA THR A 11 11.49 -8.47 -2.60
C THR A 11 12.48 -7.93 -3.63
N LYS A 12 12.10 -6.91 -4.42
CA LYS A 12 13.04 -6.23 -5.33
C LYS A 12 14.18 -5.53 -4.59
N HIS A 13 13.93 -5.09 -3.36
CA HIS A 13 14.94 -4.51 -2.48
C HIS A 13 15.69 -5.56 -1.63
N ASN A 14 15.43 -6.86 -1.85
CA ASN A 14 15.98 -7.98 -1.08
C ASN A 14 15.78 -7.85 0.44
N LEU A 15 14.62 -7.33 0.85
CA LEU A 15 14.27 -7.19 2.26
C LEU A 15 13.41 -8.35 2.74
N GLU A 16 13.73 -8.90 3.90
CA GLU A 16 12.80 -9.74 4.65
C GLU A 16 11.67 -8.89 5.26
N ILE A 17 10.56 -9.53 5.62
CA ILE A 17 9.40 -8.82 6.20
C ILE A 17 9.80 -8.10 7.51
N ASP A 18 10.57 -8.79 8.36
CA ASP A 18 11.06 -8.24 9.63
C ASP A 18 12.00 -7.04 9.40
N GLU A 19 12.85 -7.12 8.38
CA GLU A 19 13.79 -6.04 8.03
C GLU A 19 13.05 -4.80 7.52
N LEU A 20 12.00 -4.98 6.70
CA LEU A 20 11.16 -3.87 6.26
C LEU A 20 10.47 -3.21 7.45
N ALA A 21 9.88 -4.01 8.36
CA ALA A 21 9.21 -3.48 9.55
C ALA A 21 10.19 -2.68 10.41
N GLN A 22 11.40 -3.21 10.65
CA GLN A 22 12.44 -2.53 11.40
C GLN A 22 12.85 -1.20 10.75
N GLN A 23 13.14 -1.20 9.44
CA GLN A 23 13.59 0.02 8.75
C GLN A 23 12.49 1.10 8.71
N LEU A 24 11.23 0.72 8.52
CA LEU A 24 10.11 1.66 8.61
C LEU A 24 9.99 2.26 10.03
N ASN A 25 10.13 1.42 11.06
CA ASN A 25 10.09 1.86 12.45
C ASN A 25 11.23 2.82 12.80
N GLU A 26 12.44 2.53 12.33
CA GLU A 26 13.61 3.40 12.51
C GLU A 26 13.45 4.73 11.78
N LYS A 27 12.93 4.74 10.54
CA LYS A 27 12.79 5.94 9.72
C LYS A 27 11.64 6.86 10.17
N TYR A 28 10.49 6.28 10.54
CA TYR A 28 9.26 7.04 10.79
C TYR A 28 8.81 7.05 12.25
N GLY A 29 9.54 6.40 13.16
CA GLY A 29 9.17 6.28 14.58
C GLY A 29 7.88 5.47 14.79
N THR A 30 7.58 4.56 13.86
CA THR A 30 6.42 3.67 13.91
C THR A 30 6.71 2.42 14.77
N LYS A 31 5.69 1.57 14.92
CA LYS A 31 5.78 0.28 15.63
C LYS A 31 5.08 -0.81 14.81
N TYR A 32 5.43 -0.89 13.54
CA TYR A 32 4.98 -1.96 12.65
C TYR A 32 5.58 -3.29 13.08
N GLU A 33 4.73 -4.29 13.14
CA GLU A 33 5.13 -5.68 13.35
C GLU A 33 5.19 -6.39 12.00
N ALA A 34 6.03 -7.41 11.88
CA ALA A 34 6.16 -8.20 10.66
C ALA A 34 4.83 -8.79 10.17
N HIS A 35 4.00 -9.24 11.13
CA HIS A 35 2.66 -9.74 10.82
C HIS A 35 1.78 -8.68 10.13
N GLN A 36 1.86 -7.43 10.57
CA GLN A 36 1.10 -6.32 9.98
C GLN A 36 1.51 -6.08 8.52
N ILE A 37 2.82 -6.12 8.23
CA ILE A 37 3.34 -6.02 6.86
C ILE A 37 2.86 -7.21 6.02
N TRP A 38 2.91 -8.42 6.57
CA TRP A 38 2.42 -9.62 5.88
C TRP A 38 0.91 -9.54 5.56
N GLU A 39 0.09 -9.02 6.47
CA GLU A 39 -1.34 -8.79 6.23
C GLU A 39 -1.57 -7.83 5.04
N TRP A 40 -0.77 -6.76 4.96
CA TRP A 40 -0.79 -5.82 3.84
C TRP A 40 -0.37 -6.45 2.52
N GLU A 41 0.66 -7.29 2.53
CA GLU A 41 1.11 -8.01 1.32
C GLU A 41 0.10 -9.04 0.80
N ASN A 42 -0.73 -9.60 1.68
CA ASN A 42 -1.69 -10.64 1.34
C ASN A 42 -3.12 -10.12 1.20
N HIS A 43 -3.32 -8.79 1.15
CA HIS A 43 -4.64 -8.14 1.07
C HIS A 43 -5.60 -8.54 2.20
N HIS A 44 -5.09 -8.99 3.35
CA HIS A 44 -5.92 -9.32 4.51
C HIS A 44 -6.35 -8.04 5.23
N HIS A 45 -5.48 -7.02 5.19
CA HIS A 45 -5.77 -5.67 5.68
C HIS A 45 -5.08 -4.66 4.77
N GLU A 46 -5.72 -3.54 4.48
CA GLU A 46 -5.03 -2.45 3.78
C GLU A 46 -4.31 -1.54 4.76
N PRO A 47 -3.14 -0.98 4.39
CA PRO A 47 -2.51 0.06 5.18
C PRO A 47 -3.43 1.29 5.26
N LYS A 48 -3.43 1.97 6.41
CA LYS A 48 -4.13 3.26 6.52
C LYS A 48 -3.39 4.28 5.66
N PHE A 49 -4.07 5.37 5.31
CA PHE A 49 -3.48 6.45 4.48
C PHE A 49 -2.10 6.91 4.98
N LYS A 50 -1.95 7.14 6.30
CA LYS A 50 -0.65 7.52 6.89
C LYS A 50 0.43 6.45 6.69
N ASP A 51 0.07 5.18 6.82
CA ASP A 51 1.01 4.06 6.66
C ASP A 51 1.39 3.90 5.17
N ALA A 52 0.42 4.05 4.27
CA ALA A 52 0.66 4.09 2.83
C ALA A 52 1.60 5.24 2.43
N MET A 53 1.51 6.40 3.07
CA MET A 53 2.46 7.49 2.86
C MET A 53 3.89 7.14 3.31
N HIS A 54 4.05 6.43 4.43
CA HIS A 54 5.38 5.96 4.85
C HIS A 54 5.95 4.94 3.86
N LEU A 55 5.12 4.01 3.37
CA LEU A 55 5.53 3.04 2.36
C LEU A 55 5.92 3.73 1.04
N ALA A 56 5.14 4.71 0.61
CA ALA A 56 5.40 5.54 -0.56
C ALA A 56 6.76 6.25 -0.47
N ASP A 57 7.00 6.94 0.64
CA ASP A 57 8.26 7.65 0.88
C ASP A 57 9.45 6.69 1.05
N PHE A 58 9.23 5.48 1.57
CA PHE A 58 10.29 4.49 1.72
C PHE A 58 10.73 3.90 0.38
N PHE A 59 9.78 3.59 -0.50
CA PHE A 59 10.03 2.95 -1.79
C PHE A 59 10.15 3.92 -2.97
N ASP A 60 10.07 5.24 -2.71
CA ASP A 60 10.01 6.27 -3.76
C ASP A 60 8.92 5.96 -4.80
N ALA A 61 7.72 5.67 -4.31
CA ALA A 61 6.57 5.22 -5.10
C ALA A 61 5.30 6.01 -4.76
N PRO A 62 4.35 6.18 -5.69
CA PRO A 62 3.05 6.79 -5.41
C PRO A 62 2.28 6.05 -4.30
N TYR A 63 1.69 6.77 -3.35
CA TYR A 63 0.98 6.16 -2.22
C TYR A 63 -0.29 5.42 -2.64
N GLU A 64 -0.89 5.82 -3.76
CA GLU A 64 -2.09 5.21 -4.33
C GLU A 64 -1.87 3.74 -4.68
N MET A 65 -0.63 3.36 -4.99
CA MET A 65 -0.28 1.98 -5.28
C MET A 65 -0.53 1.05 -4.08
N PHE A 66 -0.46 1.58 -2.85
CA PHE A 66 -0.67 0.81 -1.62
C PHE A 66 -2.12 0.85 -1.11
N LEU A 67 -3.04 1.55 -1.80
CA LEU A 67 -4.43 1.74 -1.41
C LEU A 67 -5.40 1.19 -2.47
N GLU A 68 -5.35 -0.11 -2.73
CA GLU A 68 -6.09 -0.76 -3.81
C GLU A 68 -7.62 -0.53 -3.75
N SER A 69 -8.23 -0.60 -2.57
CA SER A 69 -9.68 -0.41 -2.40
C SER A 69 -10.11 1.02 -2.69
N LYS A 70 -9.28 2.01 -2.32
CA LYS A 70 -9.56 3.42 -2.55
C LYS A 70 -9.44 3.80 -4.01
N VAL A 71 -8.45 3.27 -4.72
CA VAL A 71 -8.32 3.49 -6.18
C VAL A 71 -9.53 2.92 -6.92
N LYS A 72 -9.98 1.71 -6.56
CA LYS A 72 -11.20 1.11 -7.13
C LYS A 72 -12.47 1.90 -6.79
N GLU A 73 -12.59 2.42 -5.56
CA GLU A 73 -13.69 3.28 -5.13
C GLU A 73 -13.73 4.59 -5.93
N TYR A 74 -12.59 5.26 -6.11
CA TYR A 74 -12.47 6.48 -6.93
C TYR A 74 -12.77 6.22 -8.41
N GLN A 75 -12.23 5.13 -8.98
CA GLN A 75 -12.50 4.75 -10.38
C GLN A 75 -13.99 4.53 -10.60
N LYS A 76 -14.65 3.77 -9.73
CA LYS A 76 -16.09 3.54 -9.78
C LYS A 76 -16.88 4.85 -9.67
N HIS A 77 -16.48 5.76 -8.77
CA HIS A 77 -17.12 7.06 -8.64
C HIS A 77 -16.97 7.94 -9.88
N LEU A 78 -15.80 7.94 -10.52
CA LEU A 78 -15.56 8.69 -11.76
C LEU A 78 -16.41 8.12 -12.91
N GLU A 79 -16.41 6.79 -13.08
CA GLU A 79 -17.25 6.11 -14.07
C GLU A 79 -18.75 6.41 -13.86
N GLU A 80 -19.23 6.40 -12.62
CA GLU A 80 -20.62 6.74 -12.29
C GLU A 80 -20.97 8.22 -12.55
N VAL A 81 -20.02 9.15 -12.40
CA VAL A 81 -20.20 10.57 -12.68
C VAL A 81 -20.21 10.83 -14.19
N ASP A 82 -19.29 10.22 -14.95
CA ASP A 82 -19.24 10.33 -16.41
C ASP A 82 -20.54 9.83 -17.06
N ILE A 83 -21.08 8.68 -16.60
CA ILE A 83 -22.38 8.16 -17.07
C ILE A 83 -23.55 9.14 -16.83
N ARG A 84 -23.46 10.02 -15.82
CA ARG A 84 -24.50 11.01 -15.50
C ARG A 84 -24.36 12.31 -16.28
N MET A 85 -23.16 12.64 -16.79
CA MET A 85 -22.95 13.84 -17.61
C MET A 85 -23.33 13.64 -19.08
N ASP A 86 -23.41 12.38 -19.54
CA ASP A 86 -23.83 12.00 -20.89
C ASP A 86 -25.36 11.76 -21.03
N LYS A 87 -26.18 12.16 -20.04
CA LYS A 87 -27.65 12.09 -20.06
C LYS A 87 -28.29 13.45 -19.88
#